data_AF-A0A8J3H709-F1
#
_entry.id   AF-A0A8J3H709-F1
#
_cell.length_a   1.000
_cell.length_b   1.000
_cell.length_c   1.000
_cell.angle_alpha   90.00
_cell.angle_beta   90.00
_cell.angle_gamma   90.00
#
_symmetry.space_group_name_H-M   'P 1'
#
loop_
_entity.id
_entity.type
_entity.pdbx_description
1 polymer ?
#
loop_
_entity_poly.entity_id
_entity_poly.type
_entity_poly.pdbx_seq_one_letter_code
_entity_poly.pdbx_strand_id
1 'polypeptide(L)'
;MGRRAGLGLAILIAELVAIVLVFQVFSSFECRQTGIEDACRALRSGALRGLCVVVAVALVLALRADLRHRLSALTGAITGRLGWAALHLVGIAVIFLPWLVADAGSHETGFARYMALLAGGALLAGIGGLLWLMGPRDWGRWLRSGGALMLALAALAALIPDLAAVLNQAWSLYALQISTFYGVAVLLSAAGQEVFLALYPPTIGTGWFRVEISAQCSGVEGFALIAGFMVIYAMLMRGMLRPGRYWLVVLPVALLVSWVFNVIRITVLILLGSYVSPDLAVNGFHSFAGWLFFTVLALGVLSVVQQMRWLQRAPEENVVAPVQGRGEAGDRRLTDDWAAACILPFILFMLSGLIVNSFWQVPALGFPLQAAMMALGLWLFRRPFLRLEWQLDPVALGAGVLIGLGWIALADRGGPPLDGLATLGGGALMAWGVVRVIGTSFLVPMVEEAFFRGYLMARLDTGSLPMRIAAVAVSTAGFALLHGRIVEAGVAGVIFALVMLRKGRLGDAIVAHAVANAIVAAAAVLSGDWSLI
;
A
#
# COMPACT_ATOMS: atom_id res chain seq x y z
N MET A 1 -1.85 20.89 -17.41
CA MET A 1 -3.27 20.98 -16.97
C MET A 1 -3.49 22.41 -16.50
N GLY A 2 -4.61 23.06 -16.82
CA GLY A 2 -4.93 24.34 -16.16
C GLY A 2 -5.05 24.09 -14.65
N ARG A 3 -4.46 24.97 -13.82
CA ARG A 3 -4.36 24.80 -12.35
C ARG A 3 -5.70 24.41 -11.69
N ARG A 4 -6.82 24.93 -12.22
CA ARG A 4 -8.18 24.68 -11.72
C ARG A 4 -8.74 23.30 -12.05
N ALA A 5 -8.55 22.82 -13.28
CA ALA A 5 -9.02 21.48 -13.69
C ALA A 5 -8.27 20.37 -12.98
N GLY A 6 -6.96 20.56 -12.72
CA GLY A 6 -6.14 19.64 -11.92
C GLY A 6 -6.62 19.54 -10.47
N LEU A 7 -6.90 20.69 -9.85
CA LEU A 7 -7.41 20.74 -8.48
C LEU A 7 -8.79 20.09 -8.36
N GLY A 8 -9.71 20.36 -9.29
CA GLY A 8 -11.05 19.76 -9.28
C GLY A 8 -11.05 18.24 -9.42
N LEU A 9 -10.21 17.68 -10.32
CA LEU A 9 -10.08 16.22 -10.44
C LEU A 9 -9.48 15.60 -9.17
N ALA A 10 -8.48 16.26 -8.56
CA ALA A 10 -7.87 15.77 -7.33
C ALA A 10 -8.87 15.77 -6.15
N ILE A 11 -9.72 16.80 -6.04
CA ILE A 11 -10.79 16.88 -5.04
C ILE A 11 -11.79 15.73 -5.24
N LEU A 12 -12.28 15.52 -6.47
CA LEU A 12 -13.23 14.44 -6.78
C LEU A 12 -12.65 13.05 -6.47
N ILE A 13 -11.35 12.84 -6.74
CA ILE A 13 -10.66 11.59 -6.38
C ILE A 13 -10.62 11.45 -4.85
N ALA A 14 -10.24 12.51 -4.13
CA ALA A 14 -10.15 12.48 -2.67
C ALA A 14 -11.51 12.21 -2.02
N GLU A 15 -12.57 12.84 -2.51
CA GLU A 15 -13.95 12.61 -2.06
C GLU A 15 -14.39 11.18 -2.28
N LEU A 16 -14.17 10.63 -3.47
CA LEU A 16 -14.54 9.26 -3.79
C LEU A 16 -13.77 8.24 -2.95
N VAL A 17 -12.48 8.48 -2.73
CA VAL A 17 -11.65 7.66 -1.82
C VAL A 17 -12.18 7.74 -0.40
N ALA A 18 -12.54 8.92 0.10
CA ALA A 18 -13.13 9.09 1.42
C ALA A 18 -14.47 8.33 1.55
N ILE A 19 -15.32 8.36 0.51
CA ILE A 19 -16.57 7.59 0.47
C ILE A 19 -16.28 6.08 0.55
N VAL A 20 -15.32 5.58 -0.23
CA VAL A 20 -14.91 4.18 -0.21
C VAL A 20 -14.37 3.78 1.16
N LEU A 21 -13.50 4.60 1.77
CA LEU A 21 -12.93 4.33 3.08
C LEU A 21 -14.02 4.25 4.17
N VAL A 22 -14.90 5.25 4.25
CA VAL A 22 -15.98 5.25 5.24
C VAL A 22 -16.93 4.07 5.04
N PHE A 23 -17.35 3.81 3.80
CA PHE A 23 -18.43 2.85 3.54
C PHE A 23 -17.96 1.40 3.36
N GLN A 24 -16.73 1.16 2.87
CA GLN A 24 -16.22 -0.19 2.64
C GLN A 24 -15.19 -0.64 3.68
N VAL A 25 -14.41 0.27 4.27
CA VAL A 25 -13.30 -0.08 5.16
C VAL A 25 -13.69 0.11 6.62
N PHE A 26 -14.30 1.24 6.96
CA PHE A 26 -14.66 1.57 8.35
C PHE A 26 -16.07 1.13 8.75
N SER A 27 -16.89 0.60 7.82
CA SER A 27 -18.21 0.05 8.17
C SER A 27 -18.10 -1.38 8.69
N SER A 28 -18.54 -1.62 9.92
CA SER A 28 -18.45 -2.91 10.61
C SER A 28 -19.60 -3.87 10.31
N PHE A 29 -20.63 -3.45 9.57
CA PHE A 29 -21.82 -4.26 9.32
C PHE A 29 -21.71 -5.10 8.03
N GLU A 30 -22.29 -6.29 8.04
CA GLU A 30 -22.47 -7.12 6.84
C GLU A 30 -23.75 -6.73 6.11
N CYS A 31 -23.74 -6.72 4.77
CA CYS A 31 -24.95 -6.44 3.99
C CYS A 31 -26.12 -7.40 4.30
N ARG A 32 -25.84 -8.63 4.77
CA ARG A 32 -26.86 -9.59 5.23
C ARG A 32 -27.62 -9.15 6.48
N GLN A 33 -27.01 -8.29 7.29
CA GLN A 33 -27.61 -7.75 8.52
C GLN A 33 -28.51 -6.55 8.23
N THR A 34 -28.37 -5.95 7.05
CA THR A 34 -29.26 -4.88 6.58
C THR A 34 -30.51 -5.53 5.98
N GLY A 35 -31.71 -5.11 6.37
CA GLY A 35 -32.97 -5.65 5.82
C GLY A 35 -33.18 -5.45 4.30
N ILE A 36 -32.16 -4.98 3.56
CA ILE A 36 -32.12 -4.76 2.11
C ILE A 36 -30.74 -5.15 1.55
N GLU A 37 -30.41 -6.44 1.63
CA GLU A 37 -29.08 -6.98 1.26
C GLU A 37 -28.62 -6.60 -0.16
N ASP A 38 -29.49 -6.73 -1.15
CA ASP A 38 -29.15 -6.46 -2.56
C ASP A 38 -28.82 -5.00 -2.81
N ALA A 39 -29.53 -4.07 -2.17
CA ALA A 39 -29.24 -2.64 -2.29
C ALA A 39 -27.90 -2.28 -1.63
N CYS A 40 -27.59 -2.90 -0.48
CA CYS A 40 -26.29 -2.74 0.17
C CYS A 40 -25.14 -3.24 -0.72
N ARG A 41 -25.30 -4.44 -1.31
CA ARG A 41 -24.31 -5.01 -2.24
C ARG A 41 -24.15 -4.15 -3.50
N ALA A 42 -25.26 -3.69 -4.07
CA ALA A 42 -25.25 -2.82 -5.25
C ALA A 42 -24.53 -1.49 -4.98
N LEU A 43 -24.75 -0.88 -3.81
CA LEU A 43 -24.05 0.34 -3.41
C LEU A 43 -22.55 0.10 -3.20
N ARG A 44 -22.16 -0.96 -2.45
CA ARG A 44 -20.75 -1.33 -2.27
C ARG A 44 -20.08 -1.54 -3.63
N SER A 45 -20.73 -2.24 -4.55
CA SER A 45 -20.27 -2.39 -5.94
C SER A 45 -20.17 -1.05 -6.68
N GLY A 46 -21.18 -0.18 -6.54
CA GLY A 46 -21.23 1.14 -7.17
C GLY A 46 -20.04 2.04 -6.79
N ALA A 47 -19.65 2.05 -5.53
CA ALA A 47 -18.46 2.80 -5.08
C ALA A 47 -17.16 2.30 -5.74
N LEU A 48 -16.99 0.97 -5.82
CA LEU A 48 -15.83 0.35 -6.47
C LEU A 48 -15.80 0.67 -7.98
N ARG A 49 -16.95 0.58 -8.66
CA ARG A 49 -17.09 0.94 -10.08
C ARG A 49 -16.76 2.41 -10.32
N GLY A 50 -17.26 3.30 -9.45
CA GLY A 50 -16.93 4.72 -9.50
C GLY A 50 -15.42 4.93 -9.44
N LEU A 51 -14.72 4.22 -8.55
CA LEU A 51 -13.27 4.32 -8.43
C LEU A 51 -12.56 3.85 -9.70
N CYS A 52 -12.95 2.70 -10.27
CA CYS A 52 -12.43 2.20 -11.54
C CYS A 52 -12.61 3.23 -12.67
N VAL A 53 -13.80 3.84 -12.77
CA VAL A 53 -14.11 4.88 -13.77
C VAL A 53 -13.20 6.09 -13.60
N VAL A 54 -13.07 6.62 -12.39
CA VAL A 54 -12.25 7.81 -12.12
C VAL A 54 -10.78 7.55 -12.42
N VAL A 55 -10.25 6.39 -12.02
CA VAL A 55 -8.86 5.98 -12.32
C VAL A 55 -8.66 5.86 -13.83
N ALA A 56 -9.58 5.21 -14.56
CA ALA A 56 -9.49 5.07 -16.00
C ALA A 56 -9.53 6.43 -16.71
N VAL A 57 -10.44 7.33 -16.31
CA VAL A 57 -10.52 8.70 -16.84
C VAL A 57 -9.24 9.47 -16.57
N ALA A 58 -8.70 9.41 -15.34
CA ALA A 58 -7.45 10.07 -14.98
C ALA A 58 -6.28 9.55 -15.83
N LEU A 59 -6.19 8.23 -16.04
CA LEU A 59 -5.16 7.59 -16.86
C LEU A 59 -5.27 8.00 -18.33
N VAL A 60 -6.48 8.02 -18.90
CA VAL A 60 -6.71 8.49 -20.26
C VAL A 60 -6.30 9.95 -20.41
N LEU A 61 -6.69 10.82 -19.49
CA LEU A 61 -6.31 12.24 -19.51
C LEU A 61 -4.80 12.45 -19.29
N ALA A 62 -4.13 11.55 -18.57
CA ALA A 62 -2.68 11.56 -18.42
C ALA A 62 -1.97 11.19 -19.74
N LEU A 63 -2.47 10.16 -20.42
CA LEU A 63 -1.89 9.60 -21.65
C LEU A 63 -2.25 10.37 -22.94
N ARG A 64 -3.45 10.98 -23.00
CA ARG A 64 -3.98 11.71 -24.16
C ARG A 64 -3.91 13.22 -23.92
N ALA A 65 -2.78 13.81 -24.29
CA ALA A 65 -2.56 15.25 -24.14
C ALA A 65 -3.59 16.09 -24.90
N ASP A 66 -4.03 15.64 -26.08
CA ASP A 66 -5.04 16.28 -26.92
C ASP A 66 -6.40 16.44 -26.21
N LEU A 67 -6.92 15.36 -25.63
CA LEU A 67 -8.18 15.37 -24.87
C LEU A 67 -8.07 16.27 -23.64
N ARG A 68 -6.94 16.18 -22.93
CA ARG A 68 -6.65 17.01 -21.76
C ARG A 68 -6.56 18.50 -22.10
N HIS A 69 -5.91 18.87 -23.20
CA HIS A 69 -5.79 20.26 -23.62
C HIS A 69 -7.16 20.83 -24.01
N ARG A 70 -7.97 20.08 -24.76
CA ARG A 70 -9.35 20.48 -25.11
C ARG A 70 -10.24 20.64 -23.87
N LEU A 71 -10.17 19.69 -22.93
CA LEU A 71 -10.86 19.79 -21.64
C LEU A 71 -10.42 21.03 -20.86
N SER A 72 -9.11 21.31 -20.83
CA SER A 72 -8.59 22.50 -20.13
C SER A 72 -8.99 23.83 -20.80
N ALA A 73 -9.11 23.86 -22.13
CA ALA A 73 -9.56 25.04 -22.86
C ALA A 73 -11.04 25.36 -22.56
N LEU A 74 -11.89 24.33 -22.54
CA LEU A 74 -13.32 24.49 -22.25
C LEU A 74 -13.59 24.82 -20.78
N THR A 75 -12.79 24.30 -19.84
CA THR A 75 -12.91 24.62 -18.40
C THR A 75 -12.29 25.96 -18.02
N GLY A 76 -11.25 26.41 -18.73
CA GLY A 76 -10.54 27.67 -18.46
C GLY A 76 -11.35 28.92 -18.84
N ALA A 77 -12.29 28.80 -19.77
CA ALA A 77 -13.12 29.91 -20.26
C ALA A 77 -14.30 30.27 -19.33
N ILE A 78 -14.48 29.55 -18.21
CA ILE A 78 -15.70 29.63 -17.40
C ILE A 78 -15.42 30.33 -16.07
N THR A 79 -16.06 31.48 -15.87
CA THR A 79 -16.16 32.19 -14.59
C THR A 79 -17.60 32.08 -14.04
N GLY A 80 -17.76 31.78 -12.75
CA GLY A 80 -19.02 32.01 -12.01
C GLY A 80 -20.06 30.88 -12.05
N ARG A 81 -19.76 29.72 -11.43
CA ARG A 81 -20.74 28.64 -11.18
C ARG A 81 -20.80 28.22 -9.71
N LEU A 82 -20.84 29.19 -8.81
CA LEU A 82 -20.91 28.93 -7.37
C LEU A 82 -22.14 28.08 -6.99
N GLY A 83 -23.27 28.22 -7.69
CA GLY A 83 -24.46 27.40 -7.41
C GLY A 83 -24.24 25.90 -7.60
N TRP A 84 -23.53 25.50 -8.66
CA TRP A 84 -23.21 24.08 -8.90
C TRP A 84 -22.13 23.55 -7.97
N ALA A 85 -21.16 24.40 -7.60
CA ALA A 85 -20.18 24.08 -6.57
C ALA A 85 -20.85 23.90 -5.20
N ALA A 86 -21.81 24.76 -4.84
CA ALA A 86 -22.59 24.64 -3.62
C ALA A 86 -23.45 23.37 -3.63
N LEU A 87 -24.11 23.05 -4.75
CA LEU A 87 -24.87 21.81 -4.90
C LEU A 87 -23.98 20.57 -4.71
N HIS A 88 -22.77 20.61 -5.26
CA HIS A 88 -21.78 19.54 -5.08
C HIS A 88 -21.39 19.38 -3.61
N LEU A 89 -21.05 20.49 -2.93
CA LEU A 89 -20.71 20.49 -1.50
C LEU A 89 -21.88 20.03 -0.61
N VAL A 90 -23.12 20.40 -0.95
CA VAL A 90 -24.32 19.91 -0.26
C VAL A 90 -24.46 18.40 -0.45
N GLY A 91 -24.24 17.89 -1.66
CA GLY A 91 -24.23 16.44 -1.92
C GLY A 91 -23.20 15.69 -1.06
N ILE A 92 -21.98 16.23 -0.97
CA ILE A 92 -20.91 15.70 -0.11
C ILE A 92 -21.31 15.76 1.38
N ALA A 93 -21.89 16.87 1.83
CA ALA A 93 -22.36 16.99 3.21
C ALA A 93 -23.46 15.96 3.53
N VAL A 94 -24.42 15.74 2.62
CA VAL A 94 -25.48 14.72 2.78
C VAL A 94 -24.92 13.30 2.85
N ILE A 95 -23.80 13.03 2.18
CA ILE A 95 -23.10 11.74 2.24
C ILE A 95 -22.45 11.52 3.62
N PHE A 96 -21.71 12.50 4.14
CA PHE A 96 -20.87 12.31 5.34
C PHE A 96 -21.56 12.67 6.67
N LEU A 97 -22.45 13.66 6.68
CA LEU A 97 -23.08 14.14 7.92
C LEU A 97 -23.83 13.05 8.70
N PRO A 98 -24.61 12.15 8.07
CA PRO A 98 -25.28 11.07 8.79
C PRO A 98 -24.32 10.06 9.45
N TRP A 99 -23.10 9.95 8.91
CA TRP A 99 -22.05 9.07 9.43
C TRP A 99 -21.24 9.70 10.55
N LEU A 100 -21.15 11.02 10.60
CA LEU A 100 -20.47 11.75 11.68
C LEU A 100 -21.34 11.92 12.93
N VAL A 101 -22.67 11.88 12.77
CA VAL A 101 -23.61 12.25 13.84
C VAL A 101 -24.30 11.03 14.47
N ALA A 102 -24.42 9.91 13.75
CA ALA A 102 -25.14 8.74 14.22
C ALA A 102 -24.19 7.61 14.66
N ASP A 103 -24.61 6.81 15.65
CA ASP A 103 -23.84 5.66 16.13
C ASP A 103 -24.05 4.42 15.24
N ALA A 104 -23.17 3.41 15.38
CA ALA A 104 -23.22 2.20 14.57
C ALA A 104 -24.57 1.44 14.66
N GLY A 105 -25.21 1.42 15.84
CA GLY A 105 -26.50 0.73 16.04
C GLY A 105 -27.67 1.44 15.33
N SER A 106 -27.61 2.77 15.22
CA SER A 106 -28.58 3.54 14.46
C SER A 106 -28.43 3.34 12.95
N HIS A 107 -27.21 3.11 12.45
CA HIS A 107 -26.95 2.83 11.03
C HIS A 107 -27.56 1.50 10.59
N GLU A 108 -27.54 0.48 11.45
CA GLU A 108 -28.13 -0.84 11.19
C GLU A 108 -29.66 -0.79 11.09
N THR A 109 -30.32 -0.17 12.08
CA THR A 109 -31.79 -0.09 12.17
C THR A 109 -32.40 0.91 11.18
N GLY A 110 -31.65 1.94 10.79
CA GLY A 110 -32.07 3.00 9.86
C GLY A 110 -31.57 2.84 8.43
N PHE A 111 -30.95 1.71 8.06
CA PHE A 111 -30.15 1.56 6.85
C PHE A 111 -30.83 2.05 5.56
N ALA A 112 -32.12 1.77 5.38
CA ALA A 112 -32.89 2.23 4.21
C ALA A 112 -32.91 3.76 4.05
N ARG A 113 -33.02 4.51 5.16
CA ARG A 113 -33.00 5.98 5.17
C ARG A 113 -31.60 6.50 4.86
N TYR A 114 -30.58 5.92 5.47
CA TYR A 114 -29.19 6.27 5.16
C TYR A 114 -28.82 5.97 3.71
N MET A 115 -29.37 4.89 3.16
CA MET A 115 -29.21 4.54 1.76
C MET A 115 -29.81 5.58 0.81
N ALA A 116 -31.03 6.04 1.10
CA ALA A 116 -31.67 7.09 0.32
C ALA A 116 -30.88 8.41 0.39
N LEU A 117 -30.38 8.77 1.58
CA LEU A 117 -29.51 9.94 1.77
C LEU A 117 -28.21 9.81 1.00
N LEU A 118 -27.55 8.66 1.05
CA LEU A 118 -26.29 8.45 0.35
C LEU A 118 -26.47 8.48 -1.17
N ALA A 119 -27.50 7.81 -1.69
CA ALA A 119 -27.80 7.82 -3.13
C ALA A 119 -28.19 9.24 -3.60
N GLY A 120 -29.01 9.95 -2.82
CA GLY A 120 -29.38 11.33 -3.09
C GLY A 120 -28.17 12.27 -3.04
N GLY A 121 -27.33 12.16 -2.01
CA GLY A 121 -26.10 12.93 -1.87
C GLY A 121 -25.11 12.66 -3.00
N ALA A 122 -24.95 11.41 -3.42
CA ALA A 122 -24.12 11.03 -4.56
C ALA A 122 -24.64 11.61 -5.89
N LEU A 123 -25.96 11.62 -6.08
CA LEU A 123 -26.59 12.24 -7.25
C LEU A 123 -26.36 13.76 -7.27
N LEU A 124 -26.57 14.43 -6.14
CA LEU A 124 -26.33 15.87 -6.00
C LEU A 124 -24.85 16.22 -6.20
N ALA A 125 -23.95 15.45 -5.59
CA ALA A 125 -22.50 15.61 -5.73
C ALA A 125 -22.08 15.39 -7.19
N GLY A 126 -22.57 14.34 -7.85
CA GLY A 126 -22.25 14.03 -9.24
C GLY A 126 -22.74 15.10 -10.22
N ILE A 127 -24.02 15.48 -10.13
CA ILE A 127 -24.62 16.52 -11.00
C ILE A 127 -23.96 17.87 -10.74
N GLY A 128 -23.80 18.24 -9.46
CA GLY A 128 -23.12 19.46 -9.04
C GLY A 128 -21.70 19.53 -9.59
N GLY A 129 -20.92 18.46 -9.46
CA GLY A 129 -19.54 18.39 -9.95
C GLY A 129 -19.44 18.47 -11.48
N LEU A 130 -20.27 17.73 -12.21
CA LEU A 130 -20.29 17.74 -13.68
C LEU A 130 -20.64 19.13 -14.23
N LEU A 131 -21.63 19.80 -13.64
CA LEU A 131 -22.08 21.13 -14.06
C LEU A 131 -21.22 22.26 -13.50
N TRP A 132 -20.49 22.01 -12.41
CA TRP A 132 -19.45 22.89 -11.91
C TRP A 132 -18.25 22.93 -12.88
N LEU A 133 -17.88 21.79 -13.46
CA LEU A 133 -16.79 21.67 -14.43
C LEU A 133 -17.09 22.36 -15.78
N MET A 134 -18.21 22.02 -16.44
CA MET A 134 -18.61 22.68 -17.69
C MET A 134 -20.11 22.51 -18.00
N GLY A 135 -20.65 23.32 -18.93
CA GLY A 135 -22.09 23.34 -19.20
C GLY A 135 -22.55 22.13 -20.00
N PRO A 136 -23.85 21.78 -20.01
CA PRO A 136 -24.37 20.69 -20.83
C PRO A 136 -24.00 20.83 -22.32
N ARG A 137 -24.01 22.07 -22.83
CA ARG A 137 -23.61 22.39 -24.21
C ARG A 137 -22.13 22.14 -24.46
N ASP A 138 -21.27 22.47 -23.50
CA ASP A 138 -19.82 22.28 -23.61
C ASP A 138 -19.44 20.81 -23.47
N TRP A 139 -20.12 20.07 -22.58
CA TRP A 139 -20.05 18.62 -22.51
C TRP A 139 -20.42 17.99 -23.85
N GLY A 140 -21.51 18.44 -24.48
CA GLY A 140 -21.89 17.99 -25.82
C GLY A 140 -20.83 18.26 -26.89
N ARG A 141 -20.19 19.44 -26.88
CA ARG A 141 -19.08 19.76 -27.81
C ARG A 141 -17.84 18.91 -27.54
N TRP A 142 -17.51 18.69 -26.27
CA TRP A 142 -16.36 17.88 -25.87
C TRP A 142 -16.56 16.40 -26.24
N LEU A 143 -17.77 15.86 -26.04
CA LEU A 143 -18.11 14.48 -26.44
C LEU A 143 -18.00 14.25 -27.95
N ARG A 144 -18.50 15.18 -28.77
CA ARG A 144 -18.41 15.11 -30.23
C ARG A 144 -16.99 15.28 -30.77
N SER A 145 -16.09 15.89 -30.01
CA SER A 145 -14.71 16.17 -30.41
C SER A 145 -13.70 15.12 -29.91
N GLY A 146 -14.15 13.90 -29.60
CA GLY A 146 -13.30 12.79 -29.17
C GLY A 146 -13.57 12.30 -27.75
N GLY A 147 -14.45 12.96 -26.99
CA GLY A 147 -14.86 12.52 -25.64
C GLY A 147 -15.67 11.22 -25.63
N ALA A 148 -16.25 10.80 -26.77
CA ALA A 148 -16.95 9.51 -26.90
C ALA A 148 -16.04 8.31 -26.60
N LEU A 149 -14.75 8.37 -26.97
CA LEU A 149 -13.77 7.35 -26.60
C LEU A 149 -13.60 7.28 -25.07
N MET A 150 -13.63 8.42 -24.38
CA MET A 150 -13.50 8.46 -22.92
C MET A 150 -14.74 7.88 -22.24
N LEU A 151 -15.94 8.13 -22.76
CA LEU A 151 -17.16 7.47 -22.27
C LEU A 151 -17.13 5.97 -22.49
N ALA A 152 -16.67 5.51 -23.66
CA ALA A 152 -16.53 4.08 -23.94
C ALA A 152 -15.53 3.42 -22.97
N LEU A 153 -14.38 4.06 -22.73
CA LEU A 153 -13.39 3.57 -21.76
C LEU A 153 -13.87 3.64 -20.32
N ALA A 154 -14.62 4.67 -19.94
CA ALA A 154 -15.26 4.78 -18.63
C ALA A 154 -16.32 3.67 -18.43
N ALA A 155 -17.16 3.42 -19.43
CA ALA A 155 -18.14 2.33 -19.40
C ALA A 155 -17.45 0.96 -19.27
N LEU A 156 -16.37 0.73 -20.03
CA LEU A 156 -15.56 -0.48 -19.91
C LEU A 156 -14.93 -0.59 -18.51
N ALA A 157 -14.44 0.51 -17.94
CA ALA A 157 -13.88 0.54 -16.60
C ALA A 157 -14.92 0.23 -15.52
N ALA A 158 -16.18 0.66 -15.69
CA ALA A 158 -17.27 0.33 -14.79
C ALA A 158 -17.63 -1.16 -14.80
N LEU A 159 -17.27 -1.91 -15.84
CA LEU A 159 -17.46 -3.35 -15.96
C LEU A 159 -16.29 -4.17 -15.37
N ILE A 160 -15.19 -3.52 -14.97
CA ILE A 160 -14.02 -4.22 -14.40
C ILE A 160 -14.41 -5.08 -13.19
N PRO A 161 -15.22 -4.62 -12.23
CA PRO A 161 -15.62 -5.46 -11.09
C PRO A 161 -16.42 -6.71 -11.49
N ASP A 162 -17.29 -6.62 -12.50
CA ASP A 162 -18.03 -7.78 -13.00
C ASP A 162 -17.10 -8.77 -13.68
N LEU A 163 -16.20 -8.24 -14.52
CA LEU A 163 -15.20 -9.06 -15.19
C LEU A 163 -14.31 -9.75 -14.16
N ALA A 164 -13.91 -9.06 -13.09
CA ALA A 164 -13.16 -9.64 -12.00
C ALA A 164 -13.94 -10.73 -11.27
N ALA A 165 -15.24 -10.55 -11.02
CA ALA A 165 -16.09 -11.57 -10.39
C ALA A 165 -16.24 -12.82 -11.27
N VAL A 166 -16.49 -12.64 -12.57
CA VAL A 166 -16.58 -13.74 -13.55
C VAL A 166 -15.23 -14.45 -13.68
N LEU A 167 -14.13 -13.68 -13.79
CA LEU A 167 -12.78 -14.24 -13.83
C LEU A 167 -12.47 -14.99 -12.54
N ASN A 168 -12.88 -14.52 -11.36
CA ASN A 168 -12.67 -15.24 -10.11
C ASN A 168 -13.33 -16.63 -10.13
N GLN A 169 -14.53 -16.73 -10.70
CA GLN A 169 -15.22 -18.01 -10.86
C GLN A 169 -14.51 -18.93 -11.88
N ALA A 170 -14.07 -18.37 -13.01
CA ALA A 170 -13.29 -19.11 -14.01
C ALA A 170 -11.87 -19.49 -13.53
N TRP A 171 -11.29 -18.72 -12.61
CA TRP A 171 -9.97 -18.93 -12.02
C TRP A 171 -9.99 -19.84 -10.80
N SER A 172 -11.16 -20.29 -10.33
CA SER A 172 -11.29 -21.41 -9.37
C SER A 172 -10.93 -22.74 -10.04
N LEU A 173 -9.72 -22.81 -10.59
CA LEU A 173 -9.21 -23.94 -11.33
C LEU A 173 -9.03 -25.09 -10.36
N TYR A 174 -10.01 -25.98 -10.34
CA TYR A 174 -9.95 -27.26 -9.63
C TYR A 174 -8.64 -28.00 -9.96
N ALA A 175 -8.15 -27.87 -11.19
CA ALA A 175 -6.84 -28.36 -11.61
C ALA A 175 -5.67 -27.79 -10.77
N LEU A 176 -5.65 -26.48 -10.48
CA LEU A 176 -4.59 -25.87 -9.68
C LEU A 176 -4.68 -26.32 -8.23
N GLN A 177 -5.90 -26.38 -7.67
CA GLN A 177 -6.14 -26.89 -6.31
C GLN A 177 -5.64 -28.33 -6.15
N ILE A 178 -5.99 -29.23 -7.08
CA ILE A 178 -5.52 -30.62 -7.07
C ILE A 178 -4.00 -30.69 -7.27
N SER A 179 -3.45 -29.90 -8.20
CA SER A 179 -2.00 -29.90 -8.44
C SER A 179 -1.22 -29.50 -7.20
N THR A 180 -1.71 -28.50 -6.47
CA THR A 180 -1.15 -28.06 -5.19
C THR A 180 -1.32 -29.15 -4.13
N PHE A 181 -2.50 -29.79 -4.05
CA PHE A 181 -2.75 -30.90 -3.12
C PHE A 181 -1.75 -32.04 -3.29
N TYR A 182 -1.55 -32.54 -4.52
CA TYR A 182 -0.57 -33.59 -4.79
C TYR A 182 0.87 -33.11 -4.65
N GLY A 183 1.18 -31.87 -5.05
CA GLY A 183 2.50 -31.28 -4.85
C GLY A 183 2.90 -31.25 -3.36
N VAL A 184 1.97 -30.87 -2.49
CA VAL A 184 2.18 -30.86 -1.03
C VAL A 184 2.36 -32.29 -0.52
N ALA A 185 1.57 -33.26 -1.00
CA ALA A 185 1.72 -34.67 -0.64
C ALA A 185 3.10 -35.23 -0.98
N VAL A 186 3.59 -34.92 -2.19
CA VAL A 186 4.92 -35.32 -2.65
C VAL A 186 6.00 -34.70 -1.78
N LEU A 187 5.93 -33.40 -1.47
CA LEU A 187 6.93 -32.76 -0.61
C LEU A 187 6.90 -33.27 0.82
N LEU A 188 5.72 -33.52 1.40
CA LEU A 188 5.60 -34.10 2.74
C LEU A 188 6.21 -35.51 2.78
N SER A 189 5.91 -36.33 1.77
CA SER A 189 6.49 -37.67 1.64
C SER A 189 8.01 -37.62 1.44
N ALA A 190 8.51 -36.70 0.60
CA ALA A 190 9.94 -36.47 0.41
C ALA A 190 10.64 -35.97 1.69
N ALA A 191 9.92 -35.26 2.56
CA ALA A 191 10.38 -34.86 3.89
C ALA A 191 10.25 -35.98 4.95
N GLY A 192 9.96 -37.22 4.53
CA GLY A 192 9.88 -38.40 5.40
C GLY A 192 8.65 -38.44 6.30
N GLN A 193 7.59 -37.68 5.98
CA GLN A 193 6.38 -37.61 6.79
C GLN A 193 5.37 -38.70 6.39
N GLU A 194 4.64 -39.22 7.38
CA GLU A 194 3.43 -40.00 7.12
C GLU A 194 2.31 -39.04 6.69
N VAL A 195 1.88 -39.17 5.44
CA VAL A 195 0.93 -38.24 4.81
C VAL A 195 -0.50 -38.77 4.90
N PHE A 196 -1.37 -38.01 5.55
CA PHE A 196 -2.82 -38.22 5.48
C PHE A 196 -3.38 -37.56 4.20
N LEU A 197 -4.18 -38.28 3.43
CA LEU A 197 -4.81 -37.79 2.20
C LEU A 197 -6.30 -38.14 2.18
N ALA A 198 -7.15 -37.11 2.07
CA ALA A 198 -8.57 -37.25 1.76
C ALA A 198 -8.93 -36.31 0.60
N LEU A 199 -9.73 -36.80 -0.36
CA LEU A 199 -10.06 -36.05 -1.59
C LEU A 199 -11.39 -35.29 -1.52
N TYR A 200 -12.25 -35.62 -0.54
CA TYR A 200 -13.58 -35.00 -0.41
C TYR A 200 -13.95 -34.79 1.07
N PRO A 201 -13.74 -33.58 1.64
CA PRO A 201 -13.03 -32.43 1.05
C PRO A 201 -11.49 -32.69 0.94
N PRO A 202 -10.76 -31.95 0.07
CA PRO A 202 -9.33 -32.12 -0.14
C PRO A 202 -8.53 -31.75 1.13
N THR A 203 -8.31 -32.73 1.99
CA THR A 203 -7.66 -32.59 3.30
C THR A 203 -6.33 -33.31 3.29
N ILE A 204 -5.28 -32.61 3.70
CA ILE A 204 -3.92 -33.13 3.75
C ILE A 204 -3.24 -32.75 5.07
N GLY A 205 -2.36 -33.59 5.57
CA GLY A 205 -1.64 -33.30 6.80
C GLY A 205 -0.66 -34.39 7.20
N THR A 206 -0.04 -34.21 8.36
CA THR A 206 0.80 -35.21 9.00
C THR A 206 0.63 -35.18 10.51
N GLY A 207 0.65 -36.35 11.16
CA GLY A 207 0.31 -36.49 12.57
C GLY A 207 -1.10 -35.99 12.89
N TRP A 208 -1.20 -35.10 13.86
CA TRP A 208 -2.46 -34.54 14.37
C TRP A 208 -2.92 -33.29 13.63
N PHE A 209 -2.02 -32.62 12.90
CA PHE A 209 -2.32 -31.38 12.21
C PHE A 209 -2.70 -31.65 10.75
N ARG A 210 -3.93 -31.29 10.39
CA ARG A 210 -4.53 -31.52 9.07
C ARG A 210 -5.20 -30.24 8.59
N VAL A 211 -5.06 -29.97 7.29
CA VAL A 211 -5.52 -28.74 6.66
C VAL A 211 -6.34 -29.09 5.43
N GLU A 212 -7.50 -28.44 5.30
CA GLU A 212 -8.27 -28.47 4.07
C GLU A 212 -7.69 -27.46 3.06
N ILE A 213 -7.29 -27.94 1.88
CA ILE A 213 -6.84 -27.06 0.80
C ILE A 213 -8.07 -26.48 0.11
N SER A 214 -8.51 -25.32 0.58
CA SER A 214 -9.59 -24.55 -0.05
C SER A 214 -9.14 -23.91 -1.37
N ALA A 215 -10.09 -23.30 -2.10
CA ALA A 215 -9.78 -22.56 -3.33
C ALA A 215 -8.78 -21.40 -3.10
N GLN A 216 -8.74 -20.81 -1.90
CA GLN A 216 -7.80 -19.74 -1.55
C GLN A 216 -6.36 -20.28 -1.40
N CYS A 217 -6.20 -21.53 -0.95
CA CYS A 217 -4.91 -22.20 -0.81
C CYS A 217 -4.38 -22.78 -2.14
N SER A 218 -5.18 -22.76 -3.22
CA SER A 218 -4.82 -23.37 -4.51
C SER A 218 -3.56 -22.76 -5.16
N GLY A 219 -3.23 -21.50 -4.87
CA GLY A 219 -2.16 -20.74 -5.52
C GLY A 219 -2.65 -19.71 -6.55
N VAL A 220 -3.97 -19.62 -6.76
CA VAL A 220 -4.61 -18.66 -7.69
C VAL A 220 -4.23 -17.21 -7.39
N GLU A 221 -4.22 -16.82 -6.12
CA GLU A 221 -3.84 -15.46 -5.70
C GLU A 221 -2.40 -15.12 -6.10
N GLY A 222 -1.46 -16.05 -5.86
CA GLY A 222 -0.07 -15.89 -6.25
C GLY A 222 0.10 -15.74 -7.77
N PHE A 223 -0.71 -16.44 -8.57
CA PHE A 223 -0.73 -16.30 -10.03
C PHE A 223 -1.26 -14.94 -10.46
N ALA A 224 -2.35 -14.48 -9.86
CA ALA A 224 -2.94 -13.17 -10.17
C ALA A 224 -1.96 -12.03 -9.83
N LEU A 225 -1.35 -12.07 -8.64
CA LEU A 225 -0.39 -11.06 -8.19
C LEU A 225 0.86 -11.02 -9.07
N ILE A 226 1.47 -12.18 -9.37
CA ILE A 226 2.68 -12.21 -10.20
C ILE A 226 2.36 -11.83 -11.66
N ALA A 227 1.24 -12.28 -12.22
CA ALA A 227 0.85 -11.90 -13.58
C ALA A 227 0.58 -10.40 -13.67
N GLY A 228 -0.14 -9.83 -12.70
CA GLY A 228 -0.40 -8.39 -12.62
C GLY A 228 0.89 -7.58 -12.49
N PHE A 229 1.79 -7.98 -11.59
CA PHE A 229 3.11 -7.39 -11.45
C PHE A 229 3.90 -7.43 -12.77
N MET A 230 3.89 -8.57 -13.46
CA MET A 230 4.59 -8.77 -14.73
C MET A 230 4.00 -7.90 -15.85
N VAL A 231 2.68 -7.70 -15.89
CA VAL A 231 2.04 -6.76 -16.82
C VAL A 231 2.51 -5.34 -16.55
N ILE A 232 2.44 -4.89 -15.30
CA ILE A 232 2.87 -3.54 -14.90
C ILE A 232 4.34 -3.33 -15.24
N TYR A 233 5.21 -4.29 -14.90
CA TYR A 233 6.63 -4.23 -15.20
C TYR A 233 6.90 -4.15 -16.71
N ALA A 234 6.22 -4.97 -17.51
CA ALA A 234 6.33 -4.93 -18.97
C ALA A 234 5.87 -3.59 -19.56
N MET A 235 4.81 -2.99 -19.00
CA MET A 235 4.31 -1.69 -19.43
C MET A 235 5.31 -0.57 -19.11
N LEU A 236 5.86 -0.57 -17.89
CA LEU A 236 6.85 0.41 -17.45
C LEU A 236 8.15 0.30 -18.26
N MET A 237 8.58 -0.93 -18.56
CA MET A 237 9.82 -1.22 -19.27
C MET A 237 9.62 -1.55 -20.76
N ARG A 238 8.50 -1.15 -21.35
CA ARG A 238 8.11 -1.48 -22.74
C ARG A 238 9.14 -1.06 -23.79
N GLY A 239 9.93 -0.02 -23.51
CA GLY A 239 10.99 0.48 -24.38
C GLY A 239 12.30 -0.31 -24.26
N MET A 240 12.50 -1.02 -23.14
CA MET A 240 13.74 -1.73 -22.83
C MET A 240 13.64 -3.25 -23.05
N LEU A 241 12.44 -3.83 -22.96
CA LEU A 241 12.24 -5.28 -23.01
C LEU A 241 11.92 -5.80 -24.42
N ARG A 242 12.36 -7.02 -24.73
CA ARG A 242 11.92 -7.78 -25.91
C ARG A 242 10.60 -8.51 -25.57
N PRO A 243 9.43 -8.05 -26.07
CA PRO A 243 8.13 -8.51 -25.59
C PRO A 243 7.90 -10.01 -25.81
N GLY A 244 8.28 -10.55 -26.98
CA GLY A 244 8.10 -11.97 -27.27
C GLY A 244 8.79 -12.88 -26.25
N ARG A 245 10.07 -12.62 -25.93
CA ARG A 245 10.85 -13.43 -24.97
C ARG A 245 10.32 -13.29 -23.55
N TYR A 246 9.94 -12.07 -23.18
CA TYR A 246 9.38 -11.78 -21.88
C TYR A 246 8.09 -12.58 -21.63
N TRP A 247 7.14 -12.51 -22.57
CA TRP A 247 5.85 -13.19 -22.43
C TRP A 247 5.93 -14.70 -22.61
N LEU A 248 6.79 -15.20 -23.49
CA LEU A 248 6.90 -16.65 -23.76
C LEU A 248 7.77 -17.41 -22.77
N VAL A 249 8.71 -16.75 -22.09
CA VAL A 249 9.65 -17.42 -21.18
C VAL A 249 9.54 -16.90 -19.76
N VAL A 250 9.66 -15.59 -19.55
CA VAL A 250 9.74 -15.04 -18.19
C VAL A 250 8.41 -15.19 -17.46
N LEU A 251 7.28 -14.90 -18.11
CA LEU A 251 5.96 -15.05 -17.48
C LEU A 251 5.65 -16.52 -17.09
N PRO A 252 5.77 -17.53 -17.98
CA PRO A 252 5.52 -18.93 -17.59
C PRO A 252 6.45 -19.42 -16.50
N VAL A 253 7.74 -19.06 -16.54
CA VAL A 253 8.70 -19.43 -15.49
C VAL A 253 8.34 -18.77 -14.17
N ALA A 254 7.98 -17.48 -14.17
CA ALA A 254 7.56 -16.79 -12.95
C ALA A 254 6.29 -17.40 -12.33
N LEU A 255 5.31 -17.80 -13.17
CA LEU A 255 4.11 -18.51 -12.72
C LEU A 255 4.45 -19.89 -12.14
N LEU A 256 5.34 -20.65 -12.80
CA LEU A 256 5.80 -21.94 -12.30
C LEU A 256 6.50 -21.81 -10.95
N VAL A 257 7.41 -20.84 -10.79
CA VAL A 257 8.09 -20.60 -9.51
C VAL A 257 7.10 -20.14 -8.44
N SER A 258 6.11 -19.31 -8.80
CA SER A 258 5.02 -18.90 -7.90
C SER A 258 4.23 -20.12 -7.39
N TRP A 259 3.92 -21.08 -8.27
CA TRP A 259 3.27 -22.33 -7.88
C TRP A 259 4.15 -23.17 -6.95
N VAL A 260 5.44 -23.34 -7.27
CA VAL A 260 6.39 -24.08 -6.42
C VAL A 260 6.49 -23.45 -5.04
N PHE A 261 6.57 -22.11 -4.94
CA PHE A 261 6.56 -21.40 -3.67
C PHE A 261 5.26 -21.62 -2.90
N ASN A 262 4.10 -21.68 -3.56
CA ASN A 262 2.85 -22.01 -2.90
C ASN A 262 2.83 -23.44 -2.33
N VAL A 263 3.36 -24.42 -3.08
CA VAL A 263 3.48 -25.81 -2.60
C VAL A 263 4.40 -25.87 -1.38
N ILE A 264 5.58 -25.25 -1.44
CA ILE A 264 6.51 -25.16 -0.31
C ILE A 264 5.84 -24.47 0.88
N ARG A 265 5.15 -23.36 0.66
CA ARG A 265 4.40 -22.63 1.70
C ARG A 265 3.46 -23.55 2.45
N ILE A 266 2.60 -24.29 1.76
CA ILE A 266 1.61 -25.15 2.42
C ILE A 266 2.28 -26.33 3.13
N THR A 267 3.32 -26.92 2.54
CA THR A 267 4.11 -27.96 3.20
C THR A 267 4.72 -27.44 4.51
N VAL A 268 5.36 -26.28 4.51
CA VAL A 268 5.95 -25.66 5.71
C VAL A 268 4.87 -25.32 6.74
N LEU A 269 3.71 -24.82 6.30
CA LEU A 269 2.58 -24.55 7.18
C LEU A 269 2.14 -25.82 7.93
N ILE A 270 2.01 -26.95 7.24
CA ILE A 270 1.63 -28.24 7.85
C ILE A 270 2.70 -28.71 8.83
N LEU A 271 3.98 -28.59 8.48
CA LEU A 271 5.08 -28.98 9.36
C LEU A 271 5.15 -28.09 10.62
N LEU A 272 4.99 -26.78 10.48
CA LEU A 272 4.92 -25.85 11.61
C LEU A 272 3.72 -26.16 12.51
N GLY A 273 2.55 -26.45 11.93
CA GLY A 273 1.36 -26.77 12.69
C GLY A 273 1.47 -28.09 13.46
N SER A 274 2.18 -29.07 12.90
CA SER A 274 2.37 -30.40 13.51
C SER A 274 3.47 -30.42 14.59
N TYR A 275 4.57 -29.68 14.38
CA TYR A 275 5.77 -29.78 15.23
C TYR A 275 6.06 -28.56 16.10
N VAL A 276 5.52 -27.38 15.77
CA VAL A 276 5.85 -26.12 16.47
C VAL A 276 4.63 -25.55 17.18
N SER A 277 3.63 -25.12 16.41
CA SER A 277 2.37 -24.61 16.95
C SER A 277 1.32 -24.45 15.85
N PRO A 278 0.10 -24.97 16.05
CA PRO A 278 -1.04 -24.69 15.19
C PRO A 278 -1.33 -23.19 15.03
N ASP A 279 -1.14 -22.42 16.10
CA ASP A 279 -1.40 -20.97 16.12
C ASP A 279 -0.40 -20.22 15.22
N LEU A 280 0.89 -20.55 15.32
CA LEU A 280 1.92 -19.98 14.43
C LEU A 280 1.63 -20.31 12.97
N ALA A 281 1.21 -21.55 12.68
CA ALA A 281 0.96 -22.00 11.33
C ALA A 281 -0.21 -21.24 10.67
N VAL A 282 -1.31 -21.06 11.40
CA VAL A 282 -2.56 -20.47 10.87
C VAL A 282 -2.56 -18.95 10.96
N ASN A 283 -2.21 -18.37 12.12
CA ASN A 283 -2.34 -16.91 12.32
C ASN A 283 -1.08 -16.15 11.84
N GLY A 284 0.10 -16.74 11.97
CA GLY A 284 1.36 -16.17 11.50
C GLY A 284 1.69 -16.57 10.05
N PHE A 285 2.23 -17.78 9.89
CA PHE A 285 2.83 -18.22 8.63
C PHE A 285 1.84 -18.16 7.45
N HIS A 286 0.60 -18.64 7.60
CA HIS A 286 -0.39 -18.59 6.53
C HIS A 286 -0.64 -17.16 6.02
N SER A 287 -0.78 -16.20 6.93
CA SER A 287 -1.12 -14.80 6.66
C SER A 287 0.03 -14.02 6.01
N PHE A 288 1.27 -14.25 6.44
CA PHE A 288 2.42 -13.42 6.04
C PHE A 288 3.35 -14.08 5.01
N ALA A 289 3.44 -15.41 4.98
CA ALA A 289 4.40 -16.10 4.10
C ALA A 289 4.06 -15.91 2.62
N GLY A 290 2.77 -15.76 2.27
CA GLY A 290 2.36 -15.46 0.89
C GLY A 290 3.00 -14.17 0.36
N TRP A 291 2.92 -13.09 1.15
CA TRP A 291 3.55 -11.80 0.82
C TRP A 291 5.07 -11.88 0.78
N LEU A 292 5.68 -12.67 1.67
CA LEU A 292 7.11 -12.92 1.69
C LEU A 292 7.58 -13.59 0.38
N PHE A 293 6.96 -14.73 0.01
CA PHE A 293 7.30 -15.45 -1.22
C PHE A 293 7.05 -14.61 -2.48
N PHE A 294 5.94 -13.86 -2.53
CA PHE A 294 5.67 -12.94 -3.62
C PHE A 294 6.77 -11.87 -3.74
N THR A 295 7.16 -11.25 -2.63
CA THR A 295 8.20 -10.20 -2.60
C THR A 295 9.55 -10.74 -3.08
N VAL A 296 9.96 -11.91 -2.57
CA VAL A 296 11.20 -12.58 -2.99
C VAL A 296 11.16 -12.91 -4.48
N LEU A 297 10.05 -13.46 -4.98
CA LEU A 297 9.88 -13.77 -6.39
C LEU A 297 9.94 -12.51 -7.27
N ALA A 298 9.21 -11.46 -6.89
CA ALA A 298 9.17 -10.20 -7.65
C ALA A 298 10.56 -9.55 -7.73
N LEU A 299 11.27 -9.45 -6.61
CA LEU A 299 12.65 -8.94 -6.57
C LEU A 299 13.63 -9.83 -7.35
N GLY A 300 13.48 -11.15 -7.26
CA GLY A 300 14.26 -12.11 -8.02
C GLY A 300 14.06 -11.95 -9.53
N VAL A 301 12.81 -11.87 -9.98
CA VAL A 301 12.48 -11.65 -11.40
C VAL A 301 13.04 -10.32 -11.88
N LEU A 302 12.87 -9.22 -11.12
CA LEU A 302 13.46 -7.92 -11.47
C LEU A 302 14.97 -8.02 -11.66
N SER A 303 15.65 -8.63 -10.69
CA SER A 303 17.10 -8.78 -10.69
C SER A 303 17.58 -9.60 -11.88
N VAL A 304 16.91 -10.72 -12.17
CA VAL A 304 17.23 -11.61 -13.29
C VAL A 304 16.99 -10.93 -14.62
N VAL A 305 15.83 -10.29 -14.81
CA VAL A 305 15.48 -9.62 -16.07
C VAL A 305 16.40 -8.43 -16.36
N GLN A 306 16.83 -7.71 -15.33
CA GLN A 306 17.76 -6.57 -15.49
C GLN A 306 19.18 -7.01 -15.84
N GLN A 307 19.61 -8.20 -15.41
CA GLN A 307 20.95 -8.72 -15.71
C GLN A 307 21.02 -9.46 -17.05
N MET A 308 19.91 -10.05 -17.49
CA MET A 308 19.85 -10.82 -18.73
C MET A 308 19.77 -9.93 -19.98
N ARG A 309 20.93 -9.65 -20.60
CA ARG A 309 21.02 -8.93 -21.89
C ARG A 309 20.15 -9.53 -23.00
N TRP A 310 19.89 -10.83 -22.95
CA TRP A 310 19.00 -11.54 -23.89
C TRP A 310 17.54 -11.05 -23.83
N LEU A 311 17.09 -10.52 -22.70
CA LEU A 311 15.74 -9.96 -22.52
C LEU A 311 15.67 -8.47 -22.86
N GLN A 312 16.81 -7.80 -22.94
CA GLN A 312 16.90 -6.36 -23.21
C GLN A 312 17.05 -6.09 -24.71
N ARG A 313 16.42 -5.00 -25.16
CA ARG A 313 16.67 -4.42 -26.47
C ARG A 313 18.05 -3.78 -26.45
N ALA A 314 18.79 -3.88 -27.56
CA ALA A 314 19.99 -3.07 -27.71
C ALA A 314 19.56 -1.60 -27.63
N PRO A 315 20.37 -0.70 -27.04
CA PRO A 315 20.07 0.72 -27.06
C PRO A 315 19.89 1.13 -28.52
N GLU A 316 18.72 1.64 -28.90
CA GLU A 316 18.58 2.33 -30.17
C GLU A 316 19.52 3.53 -30.12
N GLU A 317 20.47 3.60 -31.05
CA GLU A 317 21.52 4.62 -31.14
C GLU A 317 20.97 6.03 -31.47
N ASN A 318 19.65 6.24 -31.40
CA ASN A 318 18.97 7.44 -31.87
C ASN A 318 17.96 8.00 -30.86
N VAL A 319 18.45 8.60 -29.76
CA VAL A 319 17.89 9.84 -29.19
C VAL A 319 18.99 10.53 -28.35
N VAL A 320 19.79 11.42 -28.96
CA VAL A 320 20.51 12.46 -28.22
C VAL A 320 19.78 13.77 -28.42
N ALA A 321 18.90 14.10 -27.47
CA ALA A 321 18.71 15.49 -27.06
C ALA A 321 19.64 15.70 -25.86
N PRO A 322 20.56 16.68 -25.87
CA PRO A 322 21.47 16.91 -24.76
C PRO A 322 20.68 17.58 -23.63
N VAL A 323 20.23 16.80 -22.65
CA VAL A 323 19.92 17.35 -21.33
C VAL A 323 21.26 17.52 -20.62
N GLN A 324 21.74 18.76 -20.62
CA GLN A 324 22.87 19.20 -19.81
C GLN A 324 22.60 18.81 -18.34
N GLY A 325 23.45 17.94 -17.79
CA GLY A 325 23.32 17.39 -16.44
C GLY A 325 23.73 15.92 -16.28
N ARG A 326 23.98 15.18 -17.39
CA ARG A 326 24.55 13.82 -17.35
C ARG A 326 26.09 13.83 -17.43
N GLY A 327 26.73 14.41 -16.42
CA GLY A 327 28.07 13.97 -16.04
C GLY A 327 27.92 12.83 -15.02
N GLU A 328 28.67 11.73 -15.20
CA GLU A 328 28.89 10.67 -14.19
C GLU A 328 27.85 9.53 -14.02
N ALA A 329 27.03 9.19 -15.03
CA ALA A 329 26.13 8.03 -14.91
C ALA A 329 26.82 6.65 -15.14
N GLY A 330 28.12 6.62 -15.41
CA GLY A 330 28.82 5.40 -15.86
C GLY A 330 29.52 4.57 -14.77
N ASP A 331 29.70 5.07 -13.54
CA ASP A 331 30.57 4.40 -12.55
C ASP A 331 30.14 4.58 -11.07
N ARG A 332 28.92 5.07 -10.80
CA ARG A 332 28.44 5.18 -9.41
C ARG A 332 27.97 3.81 -8.91
N ARG A 333 28.56 3.37 -7.81
CA ARG A 333 28.09 2.18 -7.07
C ARG A 333 26.66 2.43 -6.59
N LEU A 334 25.80 1.40 -6.64
CA LEU A 334 24.42 1.49 -6.14
C LEU A 334 24.37 2.01 -4.69
N THR A 335 25.35 1.64 -3.86
CA THR A 335 25.47 2.07 -2.46
C THR A 335 25.79 3.54 -2.27
N ASP A 336 26.22 4.25 -3.31
CA ASP A 336 26.46 5.69 -3.31
C ASP A 336 25.25 6.47 -3.89
N ASP A 337 24.23 5.79 -4.41
CA ASP A 337 23.00 6.41 -4.97
C ASP A 337 22.01 6.79 -3.87
N TRP A 338 21.54 8.04 -3.89
CA TRP A 338 20.63 8.57 -2.87
C TRP A 338 19.23 7.94 -2.92
N ALA A 339 18.69 7.70 -4.12
CA ALA A 339 17.37 7.07 -4.24
C ALA A 339 17.43 5.63 -3.71
N ALA A 340 18.50 4.89 -4.01
CA ALA A 340 18.72 3.57 -3.45
C ALA A 340 18.87 3.61 -1.92
N ALA A 341 19.60 4.59 -1.37
CA ALA A 341 19.77 4.79 0.07
C ALA A 341 18.46 5.10 0.80
N CYS A 342 17.50 5.75 0.14
CA CYS A 342 16.17 6.00 0.70
C CYS A 342 15.24 4.79 0.62
N ILE A 343 15.33 3.97 -0.44
CA ILE A 343 14.36 2.90 -0.72
C ILE A 343 14.79 1.57 -0.10
N LEU A 344 16.05 1.16 -0.27
CA LEU A 344 16.48 -0.21 0.07
C LEU A 344 16.44 -0.49 1.58
N PRO A 345 16.90 0.40 2.48
CA PRO A 345 16.73 0.21 3.91
C PRO A 345 15.26 0.08 4.32
N PHE A 346 14.35 0.82 3.67
CA PHE A 346 12.92 0.72 3.90
C PHE A 346 12.33 -0.61 3.41
N ILE A 347 12.76 -1.11 2.25
CA ILE A 347 12.41 -2.46 1.79
C ILE A 347 12.88 -3.53 2.78
N LEU A 348 14.12 -3.41 3.30
CA LEU A 348 14.64 -4.35 4.31
C LEU A 348 13.83 -4.30 5.60
N PHE A 349 13.46 -3.10 6.06
CA PHE A 349 12.56 -2.91 7.20
C PHE A 349 11.21 -3.61 6.98
N MET A 350 10.54 -3.37 5.86
CA MET A 350 9.26 -4.02 5.53
C MET A 350 9.39 -5.54 5.41
N LEU A 351 10.42 -6.02 4.71
CA LEU A 351 10.69 -7.46 4.54
C LEU A 351 10.97 -8.15 5.88
N SER A 352 11.71 -7.49 6.76
CA SER A 352 11.99 -8.02 8.09
C SER A 352 10.73 -8.16 8.93
N GLY A 353 9.76 -7.26 8.79
CA GLY A 353 8.43 -7.40 9.39
C GLY A 353 7.69 -8.63 8.88
N LEU A 354 7.71 -8.90 7.56
CA LEU A 354 7.10 -10.11 6.98
C LEU A 354 7.75 -11.40 7.51
N ILE A 355 9.08 -11.41 7.64
CA ILE A 355 9.82 -12.55 8.19
C ILE A 355 9.43 -12.77 9.66
N VAL A 356 9.50 -11.73 10.48
CA VAL A 356 9.18 -11.85 11.91
C VAL A 356 7.75 -12.36 12.11
N ASN A 357 6.76 -11.78 11.43
CA ASN A 357 5.37 -12.21 11.56
C ASN A 357 5.08 -13.62 10.96
N SER A 358 5.92 -14.11 10.04
CA SER A 358 5.78 -15.47 9.51
C SER A 358 6.31 -16.56 10.45
N PHE A 359 7.32 -16.25 11.27
CA PHE A 359 8.10 -17.26 12.00
C PHE A 359 8.09 -17.11 13.53
N TRP A 360 7.57 -16.01 14.08
CA TRP A 360 7.39 -15.82 15.53
C TRP A 360 5.92 -15.79 15.92
N GLN A 361 5.55 -16.58 16.94
CA GLN A 361 4.23 -16.51 17.58
C GLN A 361 4.00 -15.16 18.23
N VAL A 362 5.05 -14.63 18.85
CA VAL A 362 5.10 -13.27 19.41
C VAL A 362 6.08 -12.46 18.57
N PRO A 363 5.59 -11.68 17.59
CA PRO A 363 6.45 -10.88 16.71
C PRO A 363 7.42 -9.96 17.44
N ALA A 364 7.05 -9.44 18.62
CA ALA A 364 7.93 -8.59 19.43
C ALA A 364 9.28 -9.26 19.78
N LEU A 365 9.31 -10.58 19.98
CA LEU A 365 10.54 -11.32 20.26
C LEU A 365 11.47 -11.39 19.04
N GLY A 366 10.93 -11.30 17.82
CA GLY A 366 11.70 -11.26 16.58
C GLY A 366 12.28 -9.87 16.24
N PHE A 367 11.97 -8.83 17.02
CA PHE A 367 12.45 -7.47 16.75
C PHE A 367 13.98 -7.34 16.60
N PRO A 368 14.84 -8.07 17.34
CA PRO A 368 16.28 -7.98 17.14
C PRO A 368 16.73 -8.32 15.71
N LEU A 369 16.05 -9.25 15.03
CA LEU A 369 16.28 -9.51 13.61
C LEU A 369 15.90 -8.31 12.75
N GLN A 370 14.75 -7.70 13.05
CA GLN A 370 14.27 -6.49 12.38
C GLN A 370 15.28 -5.34 12.49
N ALA A 371 15.76 -5.08 13.71
CA ALA A 371 16.78 -4.07 13.99
C ALA A 371 18.10 -4.39 13.26
N ALA A 372 18.54 -5.64 13.25
CA ALA A 372 19.74 -6.05 12.54
C ALA A 372 19.63 -5.82 11.02
N MET A 373 18.48 -6.12 10.41
CA MET A 373 18.24 -5.88 8.98
C MET A 373 18.19 -4.39 8.63
N MET A 374 17.57 -3.55 9.47
CA MET A 374 17.60 -2.09 9.32
C MET A 374 19.01 -1.53 9.44
N ALA A 375 19.74 -1.95 10.48
CA ALA A 375 21.12 -1.52 10.71
C ALA A 375 22.04 -1.93 9.56
N LEU A 376 21.88 -3.15 9.01
CA LEU A 376 22.60 -3.60 7.83
C LEU A 376 22.30 -2.70 6.62
N GLY A 377 21.02 -2.39 6.38
CA GLY A 377 20.61 -1.47 5.32
C GLY A 377 21.28 -0.10 5.44
N LEU A 378 21.16 0.54 6.61
CA LEU A 378 21.77 1.84 6.86
C LEU A 378 23.31 1.78 6.78
N TRP A 379 23.93 0.69 7.23
CA TRP A 379 25.39 0.52 7.17
C TRP A 379 25.90 0.36 5.73
N LEU A 380 25.21 -0.40 4.88
CA LEU A 380 25.53 -0.55 3.45
C LEU A 380 25.44 0.78 2.71
N PHE A 381 24.44 1.62 3.06
CA PHE A 381 24.18 2.94 2.46
C PHE A 381 24.69 4.12 3.31
N ARG A 382 25.63 3.89 4.23
CA ARG A 382 26.07 4.91 5.21
C ARG A 382 26.61 6.19 4.59
N ARG A 383 27.27 6.10 3.42
CA ARG A 383 27.94 7.24 2.78
C ARG A 383 26.96 8.35 2.41
N PRO A 384 25.85 8.09 1.71
CA PRO A 384 24.81 9.09 1.50
C PRO A 384 24.28 9.73 2.80
N PHE A 385 24.01 8.95 3.85
CA PHE A 385 23.52 9.49 5.13
C PHE A 385 24.54 10.37 5.85
N LEU A 386 25.84 10.06 5.76
CA LEU A 386 26.91 10.88 6.33
C LEU A 386 27.08 12.24 5.64
N ARG A 387 26.52 12.41 4.43
CA ARG A 387 26.53 13.70 3.69
C ARG A 387 25.34 14.60 4.03
N LEU A 388 24.37 14.11 4.79
CA LEU A 388 23.25 14.93 5.23
C LEU A 388 23.75 16.06 6.15
N GLU A 389 23.08 17.20 6.06
CA GLU A 389 23.31 18.29 7.00
C GLU A 389 22.66 17.96 8.34
N TRP A 390 23.50 17.57 9.31
CA TRP A 390 23.09 17.29 10.69
C TRP A 390 23.28 18.55 11.54
N GLN A 391 22.19 19.13 12.01
CA GLN A 391 22.23 20.24 12.98
C GLN A 391 21.12 20.06 14.01
N LEU A 392 21.42 20.44 15.26
CA LEU A 392 20.41 20.47 16.32
C LEU A 392 19.60 21.76 16.18
N ASP A 393 18.43 21.66 15.56
CA ASP A 393 17.52 22.77 15.39
C ASP A 393 16.45 22.79 16.50
N PRO A 394 16.25 23.90 17.22
CA PRO A 394 15.30 23.97 18.32
C PRO A 394 13.84 23.70 17.90
N VAL A 395 13.45 24.04 16.66
CA VAL A 395 12.10 23.77 16.16
C VAL A 395 11.93 22.28 15.90
N ALA A 396 12.94 21.62 15.33
CA ALA A 396 12.93 20.16 15.15
C ALA A 396 12.84 19.42 16.50
N LEU A 397 13.67 19.82 17.47
CA LEU A 397 13.64 19.24 18.83
C LEU A 397 12.27 19.47 19.50
N GLY A 398 11.76 20.70 19.47
CA GLY A 398 10.47 21.05 20.04
C GLY A 398 9.29 20.33 19.38
N ALA A 399 9.33 20.15 18.06
CA ALA A 399 8.34 19.37 17.33
C ALA A 399 8.38 17.89 17.73
N GLY A 400 9.57 17.31 17.87
CA GLY A 400 9.75 15.95 18.37
C GLY A 400 9.20 15.76 19.78
N VAL A 401 9.48 16.71 20.68
CA VAL A 401 8.93 16.70 22.05
C VAL A 401 7.40 16.75 22.04
N LEU A 402 6.82 17.68 21.28
CA LEU A 402 5.37 17.82 21.16
C LEU A 402 4.72 16.51 20.68
N ILE A 403 5.28 15.89 19.64
CA ILE A 403 4.76 14.65 19.07
C ILE A 403 4.91 13.49 20.06
N GLY A 404 6.08 13.32 20.68
CA GLY A 404 6.32 12.25 21.66
C GLY A 404 5.39 12.35 22.87
N LEU A 405 5.19 13.55 23.41
CA LEU A 405 4.25 13.78 24.52
C LEU A 405 2.80 13.55 24.08
N GLY A 406 2.41 14.00 22.90
CA GLY A 406 1.08 13.73 22.34
C GLY A 406 0.82 12.24 22.15
N TRP A 407 1.81 11.50 21.67
CA TRP A 407 1.75 10.05 21.46
C TRP A 407 1.50 9.28 22.76
N ILE A 408 2.14 9.72 23.86
CA ILE A 408 1.95 9.16 25.21
C ILE A 408 0.58 9.58 25.78
N ALA A 409 0.19 10.84 25.61
CA ALA A 409 -1.08 11.34 26.15
C ALA A 409 -2.30 10.66 25.52
N LEU A 410 -2.20 10.30 24.24
CA LEU A 410 -3.23 9.61 23.46
C LEU A 410 -3.04 8.09 23.43
N ALA A 411 -2.07 7.53 24.17
CA ALA A 411 -1.88 6.09 24.22
C ALA A 411 -2.93 5.46 25.13
N ASP A 412 -3.52 4.35 24.67
CA ASP A 412 -4.38 3.51 25.50
C ASP A 412 -3.53 2.90 26.61
N ARG A 413 -3.73 3.36 27.85
CA ARG A 413 -3.01 2.85 29.01
C ARG A 413 -3.55 1.48 29.40
N GLY A 414 -2.66 0.50 29.52
CA GLY A 414 -3.03 -0.85 29.96
C GLY A 414 -3.46 -1.79 28.83
N GLY A 415 -2.91 -1.60 27.62
CA GLY A 415 -2.99 -2.64 26.58
C GLY A 415 -2.44 -3.98 27.09
N PRO A 416 -2.83 -5.11 26.46
CA PRO A 416 -2.31 -6.41 26.87
C PRO A 416 -0.79 -6.37 26.83
N PRO A 417 -0.10 -6.82 27.91
CA PRO A 417 1.35 -6.86 27.92
C PRO A 417 1.84 -7.67 26.71
N LEU A 418 3.04 -7.33 26.22
CA LEU A 418 3.67 -8.10 25.14
C LEU A 418 3.99 -9.51 25.68
N ASP A 419 3.04 -10.42 25.49
CA ASP A 419 3.11 -11.81 25.91
C ASP A 419 4.42 -12.43 25.42
N GLY A 420 5.09 -13.22 26.26
CA GLY A 420 6.37 -13.84 25.90
C GLY A 420 7.62 -13.06 26.31
N LEU A 421 7.59 -11.74 26.52
CA LEU A 421 8.76 -11.02 27.07
C LEU A 421 9.12 -11.51 28.48
N ALA A 422 8.12 -11.86 29.29
CA ALA A 422 8.30 -12.42 30.62
C ALA A 422 9.02 -13.79 30.63
N THR A 423 9.12 -14.46 29.47
CA THR A 423 9.86 -15.73 29.34
C THR A 423 11.37 -15.51 29.17
N LEU A 424 11.81 -14.28 28.88
CA LEU A 424 13.21 -13.94 28.75
C LEU A 424 13.86 -13.81 30.13
N GLY A 425 15.02 -14.45 30.32
CA GLY A 425 15.87 -14.19 31.48
C GLY A 425 16.34 -12.72 31.50
N GLY A 426 16.68 -12.19 32.67
CA GLY A 426 16.97 -10.75 32.86
C GLY A 426 18.04 -10.17 31.91
N GLY A 427 19.11 -10.92 31.63
CA GLY A 427 20.12 -10.49 30.66
C GLY A 427 19.60 -10.43 29.21
N ALA A 428 18.77 -11.39 28.80
CA ALA A 428 18.16 -11.42 27.48
C ALA A 428 17.09 -10.33 27.32
N LEU A 429 16.30 -10.07 28.36
CA LEU A 429 15.34 -8.96 28.38
C LEU A 429 16.04 -7.60 28.27
N MET A 430 17.16 -7.43 28.98
CA MET A 430 17.96 -6.20 28.89
C MET A 430 18.54 -6.01 27.49
N ALA A 431 19.13 -7.05 26.91
CA ALA A 431 19.65 -7.00 25.54
C ALA A 431 18.55 -6.69 24.53
N TRP A 432 17.39 -7.36 24.64
CA TRP A 432 16.22 -7.08 23.81
C TRP A 432 15.74 -5.63 23.98
N GLY A 433 15.64 -5.13 25.22
CA GLY A 433 15.21 -3.76 25.51
C GLY A 433 16.15 -2.71 24.93
N VAL A 434 17.47 -2.90 25.04
CA VAL A 434 18.47 -2.01 24.40
C VAL A 434 18.29 -1.99 22.90
N VAL A 435 18.13 -3.17 22.27
CA VAL A 435 17.89 -3.27 20.83
C VAL A 435 16.56 -2.62 20.43
N ARG A 436 15.49 -2.80 21.23
CA ARG A 436 14.18 -2.18 21.03
C ARG A 436 14.26 -0.66 21.05
N VAL A 437 14.92 -0.09 22.07
CA VAL A 437 15.11 1.36 22.20
C VAL A 437 15.93 1.92 21.04
N ILE A 438 17.07 1.32 20.70
CA ILE A 438 17.90 1.77 19.57
C ILE A 438 17.13 1.66 18.25
N GLY A 439 16.43 0.55 18.04
CA GLY A 439 15.63 0.31 16.85
C GLY A 439 14.54 1.37 16.67
N THR A 440 13.71 1.57 17.69
CA THR A 440 12.57 2.50 17.62
C THR A 440 13.03 3.96 17.61
N SER A 441 14.02 4.34 18.41
CA SER A 441 14.42 5.76 18.56
C SER A 441 15.42 6.24 17.52
N PHE A 442 16.13 5.35 16.82
CA PHE A 442 17.16 5.73 15.86
C PHE A 442 17.00 5.08 14.49
N LEU A 443 16.95 3.74 14.41
CA LEU A 443 16.94 3.05 13.12
C LEU A 443 15.66 3.34 12.32
N VAL A 444 14.49 3.26 12.97
CA VAL A 444 13.19 3.51 12.33
C VAL A 444 13.09 4.94 11.78
N PRO A 445 13.33 6.02 12.56
CA PRO A 445 13.32 7.39 12.04
C PRO A 445 14.23 7.62 10.85
N MET A 446 15.44 7.06 10.85
CA MET A 446 16.36 7.18 9.71
C MET A 446 15.80 6.54 8.45
N VAL A 447 15.25 5.33 8.57
CA VAL A 447 14.71 4.57 7.44
C VAL A 447 13.43 5.21 6.91
N GLU A 448 12.49 5.57 7.78
CA GLU A 448 11.19 6.11 7.39
C GLU A 448 11.30 7.51 6.80
N GLU A 449 12.02 8.43 7.45
CA GLU A 449 12.16 9.79 6.92
C GLU A 449 12.93 9.81 5.60
N ALA A 450 13.96 8.96 5.45
CA ALA A 450 14.66 8.83 4.18
C ALA A 450 13.73 8.39 3.05
N PHE A 451 12.86 7.41 3.29
CA PHE A 451 11.90 6.95 2.29
C PHE A 451 10.80 7.99 2.02
N PHE A 452 10.08 8.41 3.05
CA PHE A 452 8.89 9.25 2.89
C PHE A 452 9.23 10.68 2.48
N ARG A 453 10.21 11.30 3.13
CA ARG A 453 10.55 12.72 2.92
C ARG A 453 11.70 12.86 1.93
N GLY A 454 12.75 12.05 2.13
CA GLY A 454 13.95 12.06 1.29
C GLY A 454 13.73 11.57 -0.14
N TYR A 455 12.79 10.64 -0.36
CA TYR A 455 12.47 10.11 -1.69
C TYR A 455 11.05 10.42 -2.15
N LEU A 456 10.00 9.91 -1.49
CA LEU A 456 8.63 10.00 -2.01
C LEU A 456 8.14 11.46 -2.15
N MET A 457 8.29 12.27 -1.10
CA MET A 457 7.93 13.69 -1.14
C MET A 457 8.80 14.45 -2.15
N ALA A 458 10.12 14.28 -2.10
CA ALA A 458 11.06 14.93 -3.00
C ALA A 458 10.81 14.58 -4.49
N ARG A 459 10.37 13.35 -4.78
CA ARG A 459 10.08 12.89 -6.15
C ARG A 459 8.81 13.51 -6.73
N LEU A 460 7.84 13.82 -5.86
CA LEU A 460 6.53 14.39 -6.23
C LEU A 460 6.54 15.92 -6.24
N ASP A 461 7.36 16.57 -5.39
CA ASP A 461 7.47 18.02 -5.37
C ASP A 461 8.23 18.53 -6.60
N THR A 462 7.48 19.04 -7.57
CA THR A 462 8.00 19.67 -8.79
C THR A 462 8.23 21.18 -8.66
N GLY A 463 8.18 21.72 -7.43
CA GLY A 463 8.44 23.12 -7.09
C GLY A 463 7.19 24.02 -7.12
N SER A 464 6.07 23.56 -7.68
CA SER A 464 4.82 24.31 -7.63
C SER A 464 4.05 24.06 -6.33
N LEU A 465 3.46 25.10 -5.73
CA LEU A 465 2.70 24.97 -4.47
C LEU A 465 1.65 23.84 -4.48
N PRO A 466 0.81 23.64 -5.52
CA PRO A 466 -0.13 22.52 -5.55
C PRO A 466 0.55 21.15 -5.52
N MET A 467 1.72 21.01 -6.17
CA MET A 467 2.47 19.77 -6.18
C MET A 467 3.22 19.53 -4.88
N ARG A 468 3.70 20.58 -4.22
CA ARG A 468 4.23 20.49 -2.87
C ARG A 468 3.17 20.01 -1.88
N ILE A 469 1.98 20.58 -1.91
CA ILE A 469 0.86 20.15 -1.06
C ILE A 469 0.52 18.68 -1.34
N ALA A 470 0.41 18.28 -2.60
CA ALA A 470 0.15 16.90 -2.97
C ALA A 470 1.29 15.95 -2.53
N ALA A 471 2.55 16.37 -2.66
CA ALA A 471 3.71 15.60 -2.23
C ALA A 471 3.71 15.36 -0.71
N VAL A 472 3.42 16.41 0.07
CA VAL A 472 3.26 16.32 1.53
C VAL A 472 2.09 15.40 1.88
N ALA A 473 0.94 15.55 1.21
CA ALA A 473 -0.24 14.74 1.47
C ALA A 473 0.00 13.25 1.17
N VAL A 474 0.57 12.92 0.01
CA VAL A 474 0.85 11.53 -0.40
C VAL A 474 1.92 10.90 0.50
N SER A 475 3.00 11.62 0.79
CA SER A 475 4.06 11.15 1.68
C SER A 475 3.52 10.89 3.10
N THR A 476 2.74 11.84 3.64
CA THR A 476 2.13 11.72 4.97
C THR A 476 1.09 10.61 5.03
N ALA A 477 0.25 10.47 4.00
CA ALA A 477 -0.74 9.39 3.96
C ALA A 477 -0.05 8.01 3.95
N GLY A 478 1.01 7.84 3.14
CA GLY A 478 1.80 6.61 3.13
C GLY A 478 2.43 6.30 4.49
N PHE A 479 2.98 7.32 5.16
CA PHE A 479 3.53 7.20 6.50
C PHE A 479 2.45 6.80 7.53
N ALA A 480 1.32 7.49 7.52
CA ALA A 480 0.23 7.28 8.46
C ALA A 480 -0.39 5.88 8.35
N LEU A 481 -0.54 5.35 7.13
CA LEU A 481 -1.12 4.02 6.89
C LEU A 481 -0.27 2.86 7.43
N LEU A 482 1.02 3.08 7.71
CA LEU A 482 1.87 2.07 8.34
C LEU A 482 1.69 1.99 9.86
N HIS A 483 1.01 2.96 10.45
CA HIS A 483 0.88 3.08 11.90
C HIS A 483 -0.53 2.67 12.34
N GLY A 484 -0.63 2.00 13.50
CA GLY A 484 -1.92 1.63 14.07
C GLY A 484 -2.80 2.84 14.43
N ARG A 485 -2.17 3.99 14.73
CA ARG A 485 -2.80 5.28 15.04
C ARG A 485 -2.67 6.25 13.88
N ILE A 486 -3.52 6.03 12.86
CA ILE A 486 -3.41 6.68 11.54
C ILE A 486 -3.53 8.20 11.64
N VAL A 487 -4.41 8.72 12.51
CA VAL A 487 -4.63 10.18 12.62
C VAL A 487 -3.42 10.86 13.26
N GLU A 488 -2.93 10.33 14.37
CA GLU A 488 -1.77 10.80 15.11
C GLU A 488 -0.52 10.73 14.24
N ALA A 489 -0.32 9.62 13.54
CA ALA A 489 0.77 9.45 12.58
C ALA A 489 0.65 10.42 11.40
N GLY A 490 -0.58 10.71 10.95
CA GLY A 490 -0.84 11.73 9.94
C GLY A 490 -0.44 13.13 10.41
N VAL A 491 -0.82 13.53 11.62
CA VAL A 491 -0.43 14.82 12.21
C VAL A 491 1.09 14.91 12.37
N ALA A 492 1.71 13.90 12.97
CA ALA A 492 3.17 13.81 13.10
C ALA A 492 3.83 13.92 11.72
N GLY A 493 3.27 13.24 10.73
CA GLY A 493 3.83 13.22 9.39
C GLY A 493 3.76 14.55 8.64
N VAL A 494 2.70 15.34 8.85
CA VAL A 494 2.64 16.73 8.36
C VAL A 494 3.70 17.58 9.07
N ILE A 495 3.83 17.46 10.39
CA ILE A 495 4.78 18.25 11.17
C ILE A 495 6.22 17.96 10.72
N PHE A 496 6.62 16.70 10.57
CA PHE A 496 7.95 16.33 10.07
C PHE A 496 8.21 16.89 8.66
N ALA A 497 7.22 16.86 7.77
CA ALA A 497 7.34 17.47 6.44
C ALA A 497 7.52 18.99 6.51
N LEU A 498 6.77 19.69 7.37
CA LEU A 498 6.90 21.14 7.57
C LEU A 498 8.25 21.53 8.18
N VAL A 499 8.74 20.75 9.16
CA VAL A 499 10.07 20.93 9.77
C VAL A 499 11.17 20.84 8.70
N MET A 500 11.11 19.82 7.83
CA MET A 500 12.03 19.69 6.70
C MET A 500 11.89 20.87 5.73
N LEU A 501 10.67 21.21 5.29
CA LEU A 501 10.43 22.24 4.27
C LEU A 501 10.88 23.63 4.71
N ARG A 502 10.86 23.93 6.01
CA ARG A 502 11.27 25.23 6.56
C ARG A 502 12.72 25.58 6.24
N LYS A 503 13.63 24.60 6.25
CA LYS A 503 15.07 24.79 5.96
C LYS A 503 15.58 23.97 4.77
N GLY A 504 14.75 23.11 4.19
CA GLY A 504 15.14 22.19 3.12
C GLY A 504 16.04 21.04 3.58
N ARG A 505 16.04 20.71 4.88
CA ARG A 505 16.97 19.73 5.47
C ARG A 505 16.25 18.49 5.97
N LEU A 506 16.61 17.34 5.42
CA LEU A 506 16.06 16.05 5.86
C LEU A 506 16.50 15.69 7.29
N GLY A 507 17.72 16.08 7.69
CA GLY A 507 18.24 15.84 9.03
C GLY A 507 17.34 16.41 10.12
N ASP A 508 16.70 17.56 9.90
CA ASP A 508 15.77 18.16 10.86
C ASP A 508 14.51 17.28 11.09
N ALA A 509 13.98 16.66 10.04
CA ALA A 509 12.85 15.72 10.17
C ALA A 509 13.26 14.42 10.87
N ILE A 510 14.44 13.86 10.53
CA ILE A 510 14.98 12.67 11.20
C ILE A 510 15.16 12.95 12.69
N VAL A 511 15.74 14.09 13.06
CA VAL A 511 15.95 14.46 14.47
C VAL A 511 14.61 14.65 15.19
N ALA A 512 13.64 15.34 14.58
CA ALA A 512 12.31 15.51 15.19
C ALA A 512 11.65 14.16 15.47
N HIS A 513 11.67 13.24 14.51
CA HIS A 513 11.09 11.91 14.66
C HIS A 513 11.87 11.06 15.69
N ALA A 514 13.21 11.08 15.64
CA ALA A 514 14.05 10.38 16.62
C ALA A 514 13.80 10.86 18.05
N VAL A 515 13.63 12.17 18.27
CA VAL A 515 13.28 12.72 19.58
C VAL A 515 11.90 12.27 20.04
N ALA A 516 10.90 12.29 19.16
CA ALA A 516 9.56 11.79 19.49
C ALA A 516 9.63 10.32 19.96
N ASN A 517 10.30 9.46 19.20
CA ASN A 517 10.43 8.04 19.53
C ASN A 517 11.31 7.79 20.75
N ALA A 518 12.33 8.63 21.00
CA ALA A 518 13.15 8.55 22.21
C ALA A 518 12.34 8.87 23.47
N ILE A 519 11.41 9.83 23.41
CA ILE A 519 10.52 10.16 24.54
C ILE A 519 9.54 9.01 24.81
N VAL A 520 8.95 8.42 23.77
CA VAL A 520 8.06 7.27 23.92
C VAL A 520 8.83 6.05 24.45
N ALA A 521 10.04 5.81 23.96
CA ALA A 521 10.91 4.74 24.46
C ALA A 521 11.33 4.95 25.91
N ALA A 522 11.65 6.18 26.31
CA ALA A 522 11.93 6.50 27.70
C ALA A 522 10.71 6.24 28.60
N ALA A 523 9.50 6.62 28.15
CA ALA A 523 8.27 6.31 28.86
C ALA A 523 8.07 4.80 29.02
N ALA A 524 8.28 4.01 27.96
CA ALA A 524 8.19 2.55 27.99
C ALA A 524 9.16 1.91 29.00
N VAL A 525 10.42 2.37 29.03
CA VAL A 525 11.43 1.89 29.99
C VAL A 525 11.06 2.25 31.42
N LEU A 526 10.58 3.48 31.66
CA LEU A 526 10.22 3.97 32.99
C LEU A 526 8.95 3.32 33.55
N SER A 527 7.95 3.04 32.70
CA SER A 527 6.72 2.37 33.11
C SER A 527 6.85 0.85 33.13
N GLY A 528 7.85 0.28 32.45
CA GLY A 528 7.93 -1.15 32.13
C GLY A 528 6.93 -1.59 31.05
N ASP A 529 6.18 -0.65 30.47
CA ASP A 529 5.18 -0.91 29.44
C ASP A 529 5.81 -0.85 28.05
N TRP A 530 6.35 -1.99 27.63
CA TRP A 530 6.96 -2.16 26.32
C TRP A 530 5.96 -2.14 25.16
N SER A 531 4.64 -2.13 25.42
CA SER A 531 3.63 -2.01 24.35
C SER A 531 3.63 -0.62 23.69
N LEU A 532 4.25 0.38 24.34
CA LEU A 532 4.38 1.75 23.83
C LEU A 532 5.34 1.88 22.63
N ILE A 533 6.29 0.96 22.43
CA ILE A 533 7.33 1.05 21.39
C ILE A 533 7.45 -0.21 20.56
#